data_AF-M0PCP8-F1
#
_entry.id   AF-M0PCP8-F1
#
_cell.length_a   1.000
_cell.length_b   1.000
_cell.length_c   1.000
_cell.angle_alpha   90.00
_cell.angle_beta   90.00
_cell.angle_gamma   90.00
#
_symmetry.space_group_name_H-M   'P 1'
#
loop_
_entity.id
_entity.type
_entity.pdbx_description
1 polymer ?
#
loop_
_entity_poly.entity_id
_entity_poly.type
_entity_poly.pdbx_seq_one_letter_code
_entity_poly.pdbx_strand_id
1 'polypeptide(L)'
;MDYARSSWCMSNGDDDPADASEGADAADDAEDAGESTDAAAAPTLPDEATEESLNEYLDDIEALLDDAETEADLDDVDALLDDAEAGLDEADLPEPDEDDEDADDPRGDLEDRISDLREGVEDARGPYGEDVVDAIEAAAATLEDTEWTADGRDDAANAVDAFLETASDLIDVDAFPAHEDLDDLIDALGTVAEAVADADLDADADAETIAALLEATDALSAGLDDAEEWDDLETHEQLRAQGYYDVLGHYKDFPVEWSALKEHEARGNVDMILLALDSLTSDFMERHCLEALERMGKRGKTDASLEMLLGRAEKRDQFAISILGKMAAEEAVETLVEYVEEDSNPQLQKVTFKTLGEIGAADAVQPLANELHPDSDTDDLVRPHAARALGLIGDTRAIDPLADALAEDESDDVRAAAGWALRQIGTQEALEIVAEYGDERSFIVSTEAEKAERSLDADSATA
;
A
#
# COMPACT_ATOMS: atom_id res chain seq x y z
N MET A 1 67.02 -19.31 23.59
CA MET A 1 66.84 -18.06 24.36
C MET A 1 65.49 -18.19 25.05
N ASP A 2 65.32 -19.10 26.01
CA ASP A 2 66.00 -19.26 27.32
C ASP A 2 65.93 -18.01 28.18
N TYR A 3 65.01 -17.98 29.16
CA TYR A 3 65.27 -18.15 30.61
C TYR A 3 63.95 -17.90 31.38
N ALA A 4 63.38 -18.90 32.07
CA ALA A 4 63.41 -19.13 33.53
C ALA A 4 62.34 -18.32 34.32
N ARG A 5 61.36 -18.87 35.06
CA ARG A 5 61.23 -19.97 36.05
C ARG A 5 61.77 -19.64 37.45
N SER A 6 60.86 -19.55 38.45
CA SER A 6 60.97 -19.83 39.92
C SER A 6 59.65 -19.35 40.56
N SER A 7 58.73 -20.10 41.18
CA SER A 7 58.69 -21.26 42.10
C SER A 7 59.31 -21.03 43.48
N TRP A 8 58.46 -20.89 44.50
CA TRP A 8 58.64 -21.18 45.95
C TRP A 8 57.20 -21.40 46.51
N CYS A 9 56.70 -22.63 46.70
CA CYS A 9 56.84 -23.60 47.83
C CYS A 9 56.18 -23.18 49.16
N MET A 10 55.07 -23.87 49.52
CA MET A 10 54.88 -24.79 50.69
C MET A 10 54.64 -24.07 52.04
N SER A 11 53.71 -24.43 52.95
CA SER A 11 53.31 -25.75 53.45
C SER A 11 52.17 -25.64 54.50
N ASN A 12 51.17 -26.52 54.40
CA ASN A 12 50.37 -27.32 55.36
C ASN A 12 49.99 -26.88 56.81
N GLY A 13 48.77 -27.32 57.19
CA GLY A 13 48.29 -27.71 58.53
C GLY A 13 46.80 -27.35 58.68
N ASP A 14 45.79 -28.19 58.37
CA ASP A 14 45.32 -29.46 58.97
C ASP A 14 44.98 -29.41 60.49
N ASP A 15 43.87 -30.08 60.82
CA ASP A 15 43.29 -30.44 62.15
C ASP A 15 42.14 -29.57 62.75
N ASP A 16 40.90 -29.77 62.28
CA ASP A 16 39.76 -30.55 62.89
C ASP A 16 39.57 -30.61 64.45
N PRO A 17 38.49 -31.19 65.01
CA PRO A 17 37.14 -30.66 65.31
C PRO A 17 36.74 -30.64 66.82
N ALA A 18 35.51 -30.17 67.08
CA ALA A 18 34.53 -30.58 68.11
C ALA A 18 34.95 -30.76 69.59
N ASP A 19 34.22 -30.12 70.52
CA ASP A 19 33.24 -30.80 71.39
C ASP A 19 32.48 -29.79 72.29
N ALA A 20 31.29 -30.20 72.68
CA ALA A 20 30.19 -29.54 73.35
C ALA A 20 30.42 -29.09 74.81
N SER A 21 29.52 -28.23 75.29
CA SER A 21 28.78 -28.54 76.54
C SER A 21 27.51 -27.68 76.69
N GLU A 22 26.44 -28.41 77.01
CA GLU A 22 25.08 -28.07 77.43
C GLU A 22 24.90 -26.88 78.41
N GLY A 23 23.68 -26.31 78.42
CA GLY A 23 22.98 -26.07 79.69
C GLY A 23 22.18 -24.77 79.88
N ALA A 24 20.91 -24.82 79.46
CA ALA A 24 19.70 -24.37 80.18
C ALA A 24 19.33 -22.88 80.39
N ASP A 25 18.04 -22.64 80.10
CA ASP A 25 17.04 -21.77 80.74
C ASP A 25 16.94 -20.27 80.42
N ALA A 26 15.95 -19.97 79.57
CA ALA A 26 14.79 -19.09 79.79
C ALA A 26 14.98 -17.67 80.36
N ALA A 27 14.79 -16.68 79.48
CA ALA A 27 14.03 -15.43 79.66
C ALA A 27 13.96 -14.80 78.25
N ASP A 28 12.78 -14.65 77.64
CA ASP A 28 11.89 -13.46 77.77
C ASP A 28 12.47 -12.24 77.03
N ASP A 29 11.57 -11.42 76.50
CA ASP A 29 11.76 -10.28 75.58
C ASP A 29 11.85 -10.61 74.08
N ALA A 30 10.67 -10.83 73.51
CA ALA A 30 10.29 -10.22 72.24
C ALA A 30 10.25 -8.68 72.36
N GLU A 31 10.01 -7.99 71.24
CA GLU A 31 9.93 -6.53 71.04
C GLU A 31 11.24 -5.90 70.54
N ASP A 32 11.38 -5.80 69.22
CA ASP A 32 11.62 -4.53 68.52
C ASP A 32 11.46 -4.77 67.00
N ALA A 33 10.20 -4.96 66.57
CA ALA A 33 9.83 -4.79 65.18
C ALA A 33 9.42 -3.31 65.06
N GLY A 34 10.16 -2.59 64.21
CA GLY A 34 9.94 -1.16 63.97
C GLY A 34 8.49 -0.88 63.61
N GLU A 35 7.99 0.19 64.21
CA GLU A 35 6.68 0.81 64.01
C GLU A 35 6.25 0.75 62.54
N SER A 36 5.21 -0.04 62.28
CA SER A 36 4.33 0.15 61.13
C SER A 36 3.71 1.54 61.25
N THR A 37 3.94 2.38 60.24
CA THR A 37 3.10 3.53 59.97
C THR A 37 1.64 3.07 59.88
N ASP A 38 0.72 3.85 60.46
CA ASP A 38 -0.73 3.62 60.41
C ASP A 38 -1.14 3.25 58.98
N ALA A 39 -1.52 1.99 58.74
CA ALA A 39 -2.36 1.68 57.61
C ALA A 39 -3.70 2.37 57.90
N ALA A 40 -3.97 3.49 57.24
CA ALA A 40 -5.29 4.07 57.22
C ALA A 40 -6.25 2.95 56.83
N ALA A 41 -7.27 2.70 57.65
CA ALA A 41 -8.24 1.66 57.33
C ALA A 41 -8.87 2.02 55.98
N ALA A 42 -8.85 1.09 55.03
CA ALA A 42 -9.47 1.29 53.72
C ALA A 42 -10.89 1.86 53.93
N PRO A 43 -11.26 2.93 53.20
CA PRO A 43 -12.56 3.54 53.36
C PRO A 43 -13.62 2.48 53.10
N THR A 44 -14.70 2.51 53.87
CA THR A 44 -15.79 1.54 53.73
C THR A 44 -16.96 2.22 53.06
N LEU A 45 -17.55 1.56 52.07
CA LEU A 45 -18.77 2.02 51.42
C LEU A 45 -19.83 2.42 52.46
N PRO A 46 -20.44 3.62 52.35
CA PRO A 46 -21.38 4.11 53.35
C PRO A 46 -22.65 3.24 53.40
N ASP A 47 -23.15 2.98 54.62
CA ASP A 47 -24.39 2.21 54.85
C ASP A 47 -25.65 2.89 54.24
N GLU A 48 -25.63 4.21 54.09
CA GLU A 48 -26.67 5.00 53.42
C GLU A 48 -26.01 5.77 52.27
N ALA A 49 -26.23 5.35 51.02
CA ALA A 49 -25.68 5.97 49.82
C ALA A 49 -26.43 7.28 49.46
N THR A 50 -26.01 8.37 50.09
CA THR A 50 -26.41 9.74 49.74
C THR A 50 -25.34 10.40 48.88
N GLU A 51 -25.69 11.47 48.16
CA GLU A 51 -24.74 12.27 47.38
C GLU A 51 -23.54 12.76 48.21
N GLU A 52 -23.80 13.27 49.43
CA GLU A 52 -22.74 13.77 50.33
C GLU A 52 -21.81 12.64 50.81
N SER A 53 -22.37 11.47 51.16
CA SER A 53 -21.58 10.34 51.64
C SER A 53 -20.79 9.62 50.54
N LEU A 54 -21.30 9.58 49.30
CA LEU A 54 -20.57 9.03 48.17
C LEU A 54 -19.45 9.97 47.75
N ASN A 55 -19.66 11.29 47.78
CA ASN A 55 -18.59 12.25 47.55
C ASN A 55 -17.48 12.17 48.60
N GLU A 56 -17.82 12.01 49.89
CA GLU A 56 -16.80 11.80 50.95
C GLU A 56 -16.02 10.49 50.72
N TYR A 57 -16.70 9.43 50.27
CA TYR A 57 -16.05 8.17 49.91
C TYR A 57 -15.11 8.32 48.71
N LEU A 58 -15.51 9.07 47.67
CA LEU A 58 -14.66 9.37 46.52
C LEU A 58 -13.49 10.30 46.88
N ASP A 59 -13.67 11.26 47.80
CA ASP A 59 -12.56 12.08 48.34
C ASP A 59 -11.51 11.20 49.03
N ASP A 60 -11.94 10.19 49.78
CA ASP A 60 -11.04 9.23 50.45
C ASP A 60 -10.33 8.31 49.43
N ILE A 61 -11.02 7.88 48.38
CA ILE A 61 -10.43 7.10 47.27
C ILE A 61 -9.40 7.93 46.50
N GLU A 62 -9.72 9.19 46.19
CA GLU A 62 -8.80 10.13 45.54
C GLU A 62 -7.52 10.32 46.37
N ALA A 63 -7.64 10.44 47.69
CA ALA A 63 -6.48 10.53 48.58
C ALA A 63 -5.64 9.23 48.60
N LEU A 64 -6.27 8.06 48.49
CA LEU A 64 -5.54 6.79 48.37
C LEU A 64 -4.84 6.65 47.02
N LEU A 65 -5.47 7.11 45.93
CA LEU A 65 -4.84 7.16 44.62
C LEU A 65 -3.60 8.07 44.63
N ASP A 66 -3.71 9.26 45.25
CA ASP A 66 -2.59 10.20 45.40
C ASP A 66 -1.42 9.62 46.22
N ASP A 67 -1.71 8.75 47.18
CA ASP A 67 -0.74 8.10 48.08
C ASP A 67 -0.29 6.70 47.58
N ALA A 68 -0.85 6.19 46.47
CA ALA A 68 -0.53 4.87 45.94
C ALA A 68 0.92 4.82 45.43
N GLU A 69 1.69 3.82 45.89
CA GLU A 69 3.10 3.66 45.52
C GLU A 69 3.36 2.37 44.71
N THR A 70 2.38 1.45 44.65
CA THR A 70 2.51 0.13 44.01
C THR A 70 1.27 -0.25 43.19
N GLU A 71 1.42 -1.21 42.27
CA GLU A 71 0.29 -1.77 41.51
C GLU A 71 -0.77 -2.41 42.41
N ALA A 72 -0.34 -2.99 43.54
CA ALA A 72 -1.26 -3.54 44.53
C ALA A 72 -2.11 -2.45 45.21
N ASP A 73 -1.53 -1.26 45.44
CA ASP A 73 -2.28 -0.11 45.98
C ASP A 73 -3.31 0.38 44.95
N LEU A 74 -2.93 0.42 43.66
CA LEU A 74 -3.84 0.79 42.56
C LEU A 74 -4.96 -0.22 42.36
N ASP A 75 -4.70 -1.53 42.49
CA ASP A 75 -5.73 -2.58 42.47
C ASP A 75 -6.71 -2.45 43.64
N ASP A 76 -6.22 -2.06 44.83
CA ASP A 76 -7.07 -1.78 45.99
C ASP A 76 -7.94 -0.53 45.73
N VAL A 77 -7.40 0.52 45.10
CA VAL A 77 -8.16 1.73 44.68
C VAL A 77 -9.24 1.36 43.66
N ASP A 78 -8.93 0.56 42.64
CA ASP A 78 -9.88 0.14 41.61
C ASP A 78 -11.03 -0.69 42.20
N ALA A 79 -10.72 -1.58 43.16
CA ALA A 79 -11.74 -2.32 43.90
C ALA A 79 -12.67 -1.40 44.72
N LEU A 80 -12.16 -0.30 45.28
CA LEU A 80 -12.96 0.70 45.98
C LEU A 80 -13.83 1.51 45.02
N LEU A 81 -13.36 1.79 43.79
CA LEU A 81 -14.14 2.44 42.73
C LEU A 81 -15.27 1.52 42.23
N ASP A 82 -15.03 0.22 42.11
CA ASP A 82 -16.07 -0.78 41.83
C ASP A 82 -17.16 -0.80 42.93
N ASP A 83 -16.74 -0.73 44.20
CA ASP A 83 -17.66 -0.60 45.32
C ASP A 83 -18.44 0.73 45.26
N ALA A 84 -17.79 1.84 44.87
CA ALA A 84 -18.42 3.15 44.71
C ALA A 84 -19.50 3.14 43.62
N GLU A 85 -19.21 2.52 42.47
CA GLU A 85 -20.14 2.37 41.36
C GLU A 85 -21.34 1.49 41.77
N ALA A 86 -21.10 0.37 42.45
CA ALA A 86 -22.18 -0.47 42.99
C ALA A 86 -23.03 0.28 44.02
N GLY A 87 -22.42 1.09 44.88
CA GLY A 87 -23.11 1.95 45.83
C GLY A 87 -23.96 3.03 45.14
N LEU A 88 -23.46 3.63 44.07
CA LEU A 88 -24.17 4.61 43.25
C LEU A 88 -25.37 3.98 42.53
N ASP A 89 -25.23 2.77 42.01
CA ASP A 89 -26.33 2.01 41.39
C ASP A 89 -27.50 1.75 42.36
N GLU A 90 -27.20 1.47 43.63
CA GLU A 90 -28.21 1.24 44.67
C GLU A 90 -28.76 2.52 45.31
N ALA A 91 -28.14 3.69 45.06
CA ALA A 91 -28.49 4.96 45.66
C ALA A 91 -29.82 5.55 45.13
N ASP A 92 -30.71 5.93 46.04
CA ASP A 92 -31.97 6.63 45.76
C ASP A 92 -31.71 8.16 45.68
N LEU A 93 -31.03 8.58 44.61
CA LEU A 93 -30.68 9.97 44.33
C LEU A 93 -31.81 10.69 43.55
N PRO A 94 -31.97 12.01 43.72
CA PRO A 94 -32.99 12.76 42.98
C PRO A 94 -32.70 12.75 41.48
N GLU A 95 -33.71 12.44 40.66
CA GLU A 95 -33.62 12.53 39.20
C GLU A 95 -33.60 14.01 38.76
N PRO A 96 -32.77 14.39 37.77
CA PRO A 96 -32.74 15.74 37.23
C PRO A 96 -34.07 16.09 36.54
N ASP A 97 -34.42 17.37 36.54
CA ASP A 97 -35.62 17.86 35.85
C ASP A 97 -35.37 17.86 34.33
N GLU A 98 -36.01 16.94 33.59
CA GLU A 98 -35.87 16.83 32.13
C GLU A 98 -36.24 18.11 31.35
N ASP A 99 -36.98 19.04 31.98
CA ASP A 99 -37.39 20.31 31.39
C ASP A 99 -36.45 21.49 31.70
N ASP A 100 -35.40 21.29 32.51
CA ASP A 100 -34.42 22.32 32.91
C ASP A 100 -32.98 21.86 32.63
N GLU A 101 -32.33 22.45 31.62
CA GLU A 101 -30.95 22.14 31.22
C GLU A 101 -29.91 22.53 32.30
N ASP A 102 -30.31 23.32 33.30
CA ASP A 102 -29.47 23.71 34.45
C ASP A 102 -29.84 22.94 35.74
N ALA A 103 -30.61 21.85 35.65
CA ALA A 103 -30.97 21.03 36.81
C ALA A 103 -29.74 20.29 37.37
N ASP A 104 -29.62 20.27 38.71
CA ASP A 104 -28.59 19.48 39.40
C ASP A 104 -28.81 17.98 39.08
N ASP A 105 -27.80 17.33 38.52
CA ASP A 105 -27.77 15.88 38.24
C ASP A 105 -26.69 15.20 39.11
N PRO A 106 -27.01 14.93 40.39
CA PRO A 106 -26.03 14.40 41.33
C PRO A 106 -25.58 12.97 41.00
N ARG A 107 -26.35 12.23 40.19
CA ARG A 107 -25.93 10.91 39.72
C ARG A 107 -24.88 11.06 38.61
N GLY A 108 -25.15 11.89 37.60
CA GLY A 108 -24.19 12.19 36.53
C GLY A 108 -22.87 12.75 37.06
N ASP A 109 -22.93 13.70 38.00
CA ASP A 109 -21.72 14.29 38.62
C ASP A 109 -20.85 13.23 39.34
N LEU A 110 -21.46 12.23 39.98
CA LEU A 110 -20.74 11.13 40.64
C LEU A 110 -20.20 10.10 39.64
N GLU A 111 -20.93 9.81 38.56
CA GLU A 111 -20.48 8.94 37.46
C GLU A 111 -19.24 9.54 36.78
N ASP A 112 -19.28 10.84 36.46
CA ASP A 112 -18.16 11.57 35.88
C ASP A 112 -16.94 11.52 36.81
N ARG A 113 -17.15 11.71 38.13
CA ARG A 113 -16.06 11.68 39.10
C ARG A 113 -15.43 10.30 39.27
N ILE A 114 -16.23 9.22 39.25
CA ILE A 114 -15.72 7.84 39.24
C ILE A 114 -14.90 7.61 37.96
N SER A 115 -15.39 8.08 36.81
CA SER A 115 -14.66 7.99 35.54
C SER A 115 -13.33 8.71 35.58
N ASP A 116 -13.29 9.95 36.09
CA ASP A 116 -12.07 10.74 36.23
C ASP A 116 -11.04 10.03 37.14
N LEU A 117 -11.48 9.43 38.25
CA LEU A 117 -10.60 8.67 39.14
C LEU A 117 -10.10 7.37 38.50
N ARG A 118 -10.93 6.68 37.71
CA ARG A 118 -10.50 5.50 36.94
C ARG A 118 -9.43 5.86 35.90
N GLU A 119 -9.60 6.97 35.17
CA GLU A 119 -8.56 7.50 34.28
C GLU A 119 -7.27 7.82 35.06
N GLY A 120 -7.39 8.41 36.25
CA GLY A 120 -6.25 8.65 37.14
C GLY A 120 -5.53 7.38 37.59
N VAL A 121 -6.25 6.29 37.86
CA VAL A 121 -5.66 4.96 38.15
C VAL A 121 -4.91 4.44 36.94
N GLU A 122 -5.51 4.48 35.75
CA GLU A 122 -4.87 4.03 34.50
C GLU A 122 -3.59 4.84 34.20
N ASP A 123 -3.62 6.16 34.37
CA ASP A 123 -2.46 7.05 34.20
C ASP A 123 -1.33 6.79 35.22
N ALA A 124 -1.68 6.27 36.41
CA ALA A 124 -0.73 5.97 37.48
C ALA A 124 -0.10 4.58 37.33
N ARG A 125 -0.69 3.68 36.55
CA ARG A 125 -0.13 2.33 36.31
C ARG A 125 1.23 2.42 35.63
N GLY A 126 2.16 1.61 36.11
CA GLY A 126 3.52 1.56 35.58
C GLY A 126 3.59 0.86 34.21
N PRO A 127 4.69 1.06 33.46
CA PRO A 127 4.92 0.25 32.28
C PRO A 127 5.13 -1.22 32.67
N TYR A 128 4.62 -2.11 31.84
CA TYR A 128 4.72 -3.57 31.98
C TYR A 128 5.72 -4.14 30.97
N GLY A 129 6.14 -5.39 31.23
CA GLY A 129 6.93 -6.15 30.25
C GLY A 129 6.21 -6.32 28.90
N GLU A 130 4.87 -6.35 28.90
CA GLU A 130 4.05 -6.39 27.68
C GLU A 130 4.25 -5.14 26.81
N ASP A 131 4.36 -3.95 27.41
CA ASP A 131 4.62 -2.71 26.65
C ASP A 131 5.97 -2.75 25.92
N VAL A 132 6.98 -3.37 26.54
CA VAL A 132 8.29 -3.58 25.91
C VAL A 132 8.17 -4.55 24.73
N VAL A 133 7.43 -5.65 24.91
CA VAL A 133 7.19 -6.64 23.86
C VAL A 133 6.48 -5.98 22.67
N ASP A 134 5.42 -5.24 22.92
CA ASP A 134 4.66 -4.51 21.91
C ASP A 134 5.55 -3.51 21.16
N ALA A 135 6.42 -2.79 21.86
CA ALA A 135 7.37 -1.86 21.25
C ALA A 135 8.41 -2.57 20.37
N ILE A 136 8.92 -3.73 20.78
CA ILE A 136 9.85 -4.55 19.97
C ILE A 136 9.14 -5.08 18.72
N GLU A 137 7.93 -5.60 18.87
CA GLU A 137 7.13 -6.12 17.75
C GLU A 137 6.78 -5.00 16.76
N ALA A 138 6.47 -3.79 17.24
CA ALA A 138 6.25 -2.62 16.41
C ALA A 138 7.52 -2.26 15.62
N ALA A 139 8.70 -2.25 16.25
CA ALA A 139 9.96 -1.98 15.57
C ALA A 139 10.29 -3.07 14.53
N ALA A 140 10.01 -4.33 14.83
CA ALA A 140 10.17 -5.45 13.88
C ALA A 140 9.23 -5.29 12.67
N ALA A 141 7.98 -4.89 12.89
CA ALA A 141 7.05 -4.59 11.81
C ALA A 141 7.54 -3.44 10.91
N THR A 142 8.07 -2.36 11.50
CA THR A 142 8.68 -1.26 10.73
C THR A 142 9.85 -1.75 9.86
N LEU A 143 10.70 -2.64 10.37
CA LEU A 143 11.80 -3.22 9.58
C LEU A 143 11.29 -4.06 8.39
N GLU A 144 10.22 -4.84 8.58
CA GLU A 144 9.64 -5.72 7.57
C GLU A 144 8.88 -4.93 6.47
N ASP A 145 8.06 -3.97 6.88
CA ASP A 145 7.13 -3.27 5.98
C ASP A 145 7.78 -2.13 5.18
N THR A 146 8.90 -1.59 5.66
CA THR A 146 9.58 -0.46 5.01
C THR A 146 10.47 -0.89 3.85
N GLU A 147 10.33 -0.22 2.70
CA GLU A 147 11.26 -0.38 1.59
C GLU A 147 12.51 0.47 1.84
N TRP A 148 13.58 -0.14 2.35
CA TRP A 148 14.83 0.56 2.67
C TRP A 148 15.74 0.81 1.46
N THR A 149 16.49 1.92 1.47
CA THR A 149 17.64 2.08 0.56
C THR A 149 18.81 1.19 0.99
N ALA A 150 19.90 1.15 0.22
CA ALA A 150 21.08 0.38 0.64
C ALA A 150 21.71 0.98 1.90
N ASP A 151 21.78 2.32 1.96
CA ASP A 151 22.34 3.04 3.12
C ASP A 151 21.35 2.94 4.30
N GLY A 152 20.03 3.07 4.06
CA GLY A 152 19.01 2.89 5.09
C GLY A 152 18.98 1.50 5.73
N ARG A 153 19.25 0.42 4.96
CA ARG A 153 19.40 -0.94 5.55
C ARG A 153 20.57 -1.01 6.52
N ASP A 154 21.70 -0.40 6.17
CA ASP A 154 22.88 -0.38 7.04
C ASP A 154 22.60 0.42 8.32
N ASP A 155 21.92 1.56 8.21
CA ASP A 155 21.55 2.41 9.35
C ASP A 155 20.52 1.73 10.27
N ALA A 156 19.47 1.12 9.70
CA ALA A 156 18.48 0.34 10.43
C ALA A 156 19.12 -0.86 11.15
N ALA A 157 20.03 -1.58 10.48
CA ALA A 157 20.78 -2.68 11.10
C ALA A 157 21.62 -2.22 12.30
N ASN A 158 22.28 -1.06 12.20
CA ASN A 158 23.03 -0.48 13.31
C ASN A 158 22.14 -0.10 14.51
N ALA A 159 20.92 0.38 14.25
CA ALA A 159 19.95 0.70 15.31
C ALA A 159 19.51 -0.58 16.05
N VAL A 160 19.22 -1.65 15.31
CA VAL A 160 18.87 -2.95 15.91
C VAL A 160 20.04 -3.53 16.69
N ASP A 161 21.26 -3.53 16.14
CA ASP A 161 22.45 -4.03 16.85
C ASP A 161 22.67 -3.31 18.19
N ALA A 162 22.47 -1.98 18.22
CA ALA A 162 22.60 -1.19 19.44
C ALA A 162 21.52 -1.54 20.48
N PHE A 163 20.29 -1.79 20.02
CA PHE A 163 19.21 -2.27 20.87
C PHE A 163 19.51 -3.67 21.41
N LEU A 164 19.91 -4.63 20.57
CA LEU A 164 20.21 -6.00 20.98
C LEU A 164 21.36 -6.04 21.99
N GLU A 165 22.40 -5.21 21.83
CA GLU A 165 23.47 -5.08 22.83
C GLU A 165 22.91 -4.60 24.17
N THR A 166 22.10 -3.55 24.16
CA THR A 166 21.48 -2.99 25.37
C THR A 166 20.52 -3.98 26.04
N ALA A 167 19.65 -4.62 25.27
CA ALA A 167 18.71 -5.62 25.75
C ALA A 167 19.43 -6.82 26.37
N SER A 168 20.51 -7.31 25.76
CA SER A 168 21.30 -8.43 26.30
C SER A 168 22.01 -8.11 27.62
N ASP A 169 22.26 -6.83 27.90
CA ASP A 169 22.82 -6.37 29.18
C ASP A 169 21.73 -6.24 30.26
N LEU A 170 20.48 -5.93 29.88
CA LEU A 170 19.35 -5.73 30.79
C LEU A 170 18.64 -7.05 31.13
N ILE A 171 18.47 -7.94 30.15
CA ILE A 171 17.87 -9.25 30.30
C ILE A 171 18.84 -10.34 29.82
N ASP A 172 18.96 -11.43 30.57
CA ASP A 172 19.97 -12.50 30.34
C ASP A 172 19.62 -13.33 29.09
N VAL A 173 19.86 -12.75 27.92
CA VAL A 173 19.63 -13.36 26.60
C VAL A 173 20.96 -13.78 26.00
N ASP A 174 20.99 -15.00 25.45
CA ASP A 174 22.18 -15.53 24.79
C ASP A 174 22.60 -14.66 23.61
N ALA A 175 23.91 -14.60 23.35
CA ALA A 175 24.45 -13.83 22.25
C ALA A 175 23.87 -14.28 20.89
N PHE A 176 23.46 -13.30 20.09
CA PHE A 176 22.91 -13.52 18.75
C PHE A 176 23.98 -13.99 17.76
N PRO A 177 23.62 -14.85 16.78
CA PRO A 177 24.48 -15.15 15.66
C PRO A 177 24.73 -13.90 14.80
N ALA A 178 25.75 -13.96 13.93
CA ALA A 178 25.95 -12.89 12.96
C ALA A 178 24.79 -12.86 11.95
N HIS A 179 24.29 -11.68 11.63
CA HIS A 179 23.25 -11.44 10.63
C HIS A 179 23.87 -11.24 9.22
N GLU A 180 23.16 -11.66 8.17
CA GLU A 180 23.49 -11.41 6.76
C GLU A 180 22.54 -10.39 6.12
N ASP A 181 21.31 -10.29 6.62
CA ASP A 181 20.26 -9.37 6.16
C ASP A 181 19.33 -8.94 7.31
N LEU A 182 18.29 -8.16 7.00
CA LEU A 182 17.34 -7.66 8.00
C LEU A 182 16.42 -8.76 8.54
N ASP A 183 16.19 -9.85 7.80
CA ASP A 183 15.34 -10.95 8.25
C ASP A 183 15.98 -11.64 9.48
N ASP A 184 17.30 -11.84 9.46
CA ASP A 184 18.06 -12.33 10.62
C ASP A 184 17.92 -11.42 11.86
N LEU A 185 17.81 -10.10 11.65
CA LEU A 185 17.66 -9.11 12.73
C LEU A 185 16.22 -9.06 13.28
N ILE A 186 15.22 -9.23 12.42
CA ILE A 186 13.81 -9.37 12.83
C ILE A 186 13.64 -10.62 13.71
N ASP A 187 14.24 -11.74 13.32
CA ASP A 187 14.25 -12.97 14.14
C ASP A 187 14.94 -12.75 15.50
N ALA A 188 16.00 -11.94 15.55
CA ALA A 188 16.68 -11.58 16.78
C ALA A 188 15.81 -10.70 17.69
N LEU A 189 15.09 -9.71 17.14
CA LEU A 189 14.11 -8.91 17.88
C LEU A 189 13.00 -9.79 18.45
N GLY A 190 12.45 -10.73 17.67
CA GLY A 190 11.47 -11.69 18.15
C GLY A 190 11.98 -12.57 19.30
N THR A 191 13.26 -12.95 19.27
CA THR A 191 13.91 -13.69 20.36
C THR A 191 14.03 -12.84 21.64
N VAL A 192 14.33 -11.55 21.52
CA VAL A 192 14.35 -10.62 22.67
C VAL A 192 12.93 -10.44 23.22
N ALA A 193 11.93 -10.24 22.37
CA ALA A 193 10.54 -10.13 22.79
C ALA A 193 10.07 -11.38 23.57
N GLU A 194 10.36 -12.58 23.06
CA GLU A 194 10.06 -13.84 23.77
C GLU A 194 10.78 -13.91 25.12
N ALA A 195 12.04 -13.47 25.19
CA ALA A 195 12.79 -13.44 26.43
C ALA A 195 12.27 -12.42 27.46
N VAL A 196 11.79 -11.24 27.01
CA VAL A 196 11.13 -10.26 27.89
C VAL A 196 9.83 -10.85 28.44
N ALA A 197 9.02 -11.48 27.60
CA ALA A 197 7.77 -12.12 28.03
C ALA A 197 8.03 -13.27 29.01
N ASP A 198 9.04 -14.10 28.76
CA ASP A 198 9.42 -15.23 29.64
C ASP A 198 10.10 -14.78 30.95
N ALA A 199 10.60 -13.55 31.02
CA ALA A 199 11.23 -13.00 32.22
C ALA A 199 10.21 -12.69 33.34
N ASP A 200 8.91 -12.57 33.01
CA ASP A 200 7.82 -12.33 33.97
C ASP A 200 8.13 -11.12 34.87
N LEU A 201 8.52 -9.99 34.23
CA LEU A 201 8.95 -8.76 34.91
C LEU A 201 7.79 -8.15 35.71
N ASP A 202 8.04 -7.91 36.99
CA ASP A 202 7.07 -7.31 37.89
C ASP A 202 7.12 -5.77 37.75
N ALA A 203 5.96 -5.14 37.57
CA ALA A 203 5.88 -3.71 37.27
C ALA A 203 6.48 -2.82 38.38
N ASP A 204 6.40 -3.25 39.64
CA ASP A 204 6.96 -2.52 40.77
C ASP A 204 8.43 -2.88 41.01
N ALA A 205 8.73 -4.19 41.08
CA ALA A 205 10.07 -4.66 41.46
C ALA A 205 11.10 -4.49 40.34
N ASP A 206 10.68 -4.58 39.09
CA ASP A 206 11.52 -4.49 37.89
C ASP A 206 11.30 -3.17 37.11
N ALA A 207 10.65 -2.18 37.72
CA ALA A 207 10.34 -0.87 37.12
C ALA A 207 11.56 -0.21 36.43
N GLU A 208 12.75 -0.27 37.05
CA GLU A 208 13.98 0.30 36.48
C GLU A 208 14.44 -0.46 35.21
N THR A 209 14.29 -1.79 35.21
CA THR A 209 14.61 -2.64 34.04
C THR A 209 13.63 -2.40 32.91
N ILE A 210 12.32 -2.36 33.20
CA ILE A 210 11.27 -2.11 32.21
C ILE A 210 11.46 -0.72 31.59
N ALA A 211 11.68 0.31 32.41
CA ALA A 211 11.93 1.67 31.91
C ALA A 211 13.18 1.75 31.03
N ALA A 212 14.26 1.05 31.38
CA ALA A 212 15.48 1.02 30.57
C ALA A 212 15.30 0.27 29.24
N LEU A 213 14.50 -0.80 29.23
CA LEU A 213 14.13 -1.51 28.00
C LEU A 213 13.27 -0.63 27.10
N LEU A 214 12.29 0.09 27.66
CA LEU A 214 11.47 1.05 26.90
C LEU A 214 12.31 2.21 26.33
N GLU A 215 13.25 2.75 27.09
CA GLU A 215 14.19 3.76 26.57
C GLU A 215 15.03 3.19 25.40
N ALA A 216 15.41 1.92 25.48
CA ALA A 216 16.12 1.24 24.40
C ALA A 216 15.24 1.00 23.17
N THR A 217 13.97 0.64 23.34
CA THR A 217 13.01 0.50 22.22
C THR A 217 12.67 1.85 21.60
N ASP A 218 12.58 2.93 22.40
CA ASP A 218 12.42 4.29 21.89
C ASP A 218 13.63 4.72 21.05
N ALA A 219 14.85 4.41 21.51
CA ALA A 219 16.07 4.66 20.76
C ALA A 219 16.14 3.83 19.47
N LEU A 220 15.68 2.58 19.50
CA LEU A 220 15.53 1.74 18.31
C LEU A 220 14.56 2.37 17.33
N SER A 221 13.35 2.73 17.76
CA SER A 221 12.34 3.37 16.92
C SER A 221 12.87 4.65 16.29
N ALA A 222 13.52 5.52 17.08
CA ALA A 222 14.13 6.74 16.56
C ALA A 222 15.25 6.46 15.54
N GLY A 223 16.02 5.39 15.75
CA GLY A 223 17.04 4.95 14.80
C GLY A 223 16.47 4.42 13.48
N LEU A 224 15.32 3.74 13.54
CA LEU A 224 14.59 3.32 12.34
C LEU A 224 13.97 4.51 11.61
N ASP A 225 13.36 5.46 12.34
CA ASP A 225 12.79 6.68 11.77
C ASP A 225 13.84 7.59 11.09
N ASP A 226 15.08 7.57 11.58
CA ASP A 226 16.20 8.33 11.00
C ASP A 226 16.85 7.63 9.79
N ALA A 227 16.60 6.33 9.58
CA ALA A 227 17.18 5.55 8.48
C ALA A 227 16.50 5.86 7.14
N GLU A 228 17.26 5.84 6.04
CA GLU A 228 16.76 6.30 4.73
C GLU A 228 15.78 5.31 4.08
N GLU A 229 14.54 5.74 3.92
CA GLU A 229 13.52 4.99 3.19
C GLU A 229 13.63 5.21 1.68
N TRP A 230 13.12 4.28 0.88
CA TRP A 230 13.11 4.40 -0.58
C TRP A 230 12.35 5.64 -1.06
N ASP A 231 11.28 6.01 -0.36
CA ASP A 231 10.46 7.17 -0.68
C ASP A 231 11.12 8.51 -0.30
N ASP A 232 12.21 8.51 0.47
CA ASP A 232 13.01 9.71 0.75
C ASP A 232 13.87 10.14 -0.46
N LEU A 233 14.19 9.20 -1.34
CA LEU A 233 15.03 9.47 -2.50
C LEU A 233 14.34 10.40 -3.51
N GLU A 234 15.11 11.30 -4.15
CA GLU A 234 14.58 12.05 -5.28
C GLU A 234 14.27 11.09 -6.45
N THR A 235 13.27 11.42 -7.27
CA THR A 235 12.89 10.58 -8.44
C THR A 235 14.07 10.21 -9.35
N HIS A 236 15.05 11.11 -9.51
CA HIS A 236 16.25 10.83 -10.31
C HIS A 236 17.18 9.79 -9.65
N GLU A 237 17.21 9.73 -8.33
CA GLU A 237 18.01 8.79 -7.55
C GLU A 237 17.37 7.41 -7.56
N GLN A 238 16.05 7.32 -7.36
CA GLN A 238 15.27 6.09 -7.53
C GLN A 238 15.47 5.50 -8.94
N LEU A 239 15.30 6.30 -9.99
CA LEU A 239 15.53 5.88 -11.38
C LEU A 239 16.96 5.42 -11.63
N ARG A 240 17.95 6.03 -10.97
CA ARG A 240 19.35 5.60 -11.07
C ARG A 240 19.58 4.26 -10.39
N ALA A 241 19.07 4.07 -9.18
CA ALA A 241 19.18 2.81 -8.45
C ALA A 241 18.50 1.66 -9.20
N GLN A 242 17.40 1.94 -9.90
CA GLN A 242 16.71 0.98 -10.77
C GLN A 242 17.34 0.82 -12.17
N GLY A 243 18.49 1.46 -12.43
CA GLY A 243 19.26 1.28 -13.67
C GLY A 243 18.68 1.97 -14.92
N TYR A 244 17.75 2.91 -14.76
CA TYR A 244 17.14 3.65 -15.89
C TYR A 244 18.14 4.44 -16.72
N TYR A 245 19.22 4.91 -16.11
CA TYR A 245 20.25 5.66 -16.84
C TYR A 245 21.36 4.79 -17.43
N ASP A 246 21.39 3.48 -17.16
CA ASP A 246 22.47 2.57 -17.58
C ASP A 246 22.56 2.40 -19.10
N VAL A 247 21.49 2.74 -19.81
CA VAL A 247 21.47 2.74 -21.27
C VAL A 247 22.28 3.90 -21.87
N LEU A 248 22.57 4.94 -21.09
CA LEU A 248 23.27 6.13 -21.54
C LEU A 248 24.79 5.93 -21.54
N GLY A 249 25.42 6.09 -22.70
CA GLY A 249 26.89 6.12 -22.79
C GLY A 249 27.50 7.48 -22.47
N HIS A 250 26.85 8.58 -22.89
CA HIS A 250 27.27 9.95 -22.61
C HIS A 250 26.06 10.86 -22.52
N TYR A 251 25.97 11.68 -21.47
CA TYR A 251 24.93 12.70 -21.30
C TYR A 251 25.18 13.84 -22.29
N LYS A 252 24.43 13.86 -23.40
CA LYS A 252 24.60 14.91 -24.43
C LYS A 252 23.38 15.80 -24.60
N ASP A 253 22.18 15.31 -24.26
CA ASP A 253 20.92 16.00 -24.48
C ASP A 253 20.14 16.13 -23.16
N PHE A 254 19.49 17.28 -22.98
CA PHE A 254 18.63 17.59 -21.83
C PHE A 254 17.16 17.63 -22.29
N PRO A 255 16.20 17.08 -21.52
CA PRO A 255 16.38 16.33 -20.26
C PRO A 255 16.99 14.93 -20.48
N VAL A 256 17.74 14.44 -19.49
CA VAL A 256 18.49 13.18 -19.59
C VAL A 256 17.55 11.98 -19.59
N GLU A 257 16.41 12.10 -18.91
CA GLU A 257 15.31 11.14 -18.81
C GLU A 257 14.76 10.80 -20.19
N TRP A 258 14.54 11.82 -21.02
CA TRP A 258 14.03 11.64 -22.38
C TRP A 258 15.07 10.99 -23.29
N SER A 259 16.35 11.25 -23.05
CA SER A 259 17.44 10.60 -23.78
C SER A 259 17.51 9.11 -23.43
N ALA A 260 17.39 8.77 -22.13
CA ALA A 260 17.32 7.39 -21.68
C ALA A 260 16.09 6.68 -22.26
N LEU A 261 14.92 7.33 -22.23
CA LEU A 261 13.68 6.80 -22.77
C LEU A 261 13.84 6.35 -24.23
N LYS A 262 14.47 7.18 -25.08
CA LYS A 262 14.71 6.83 -26.48
C LYS A 262 15.62 5.63 -26.67
N GLU A 263 16.65 5.50 -25.83
CA GLU A 263 17.55 4.35 -25.86
C GLU A 263 16.81 3.08 -25.39
N HIS A 264 15.95 3.18 -24.36
CA HIS A 264 15.07 2.10 -23.93
C HIS A 264 14.06 1.71 -25.02
N GLU A 265 13.42 2.68 -25.67
CA GLU A 265 12.54 2.48 -26.84
C GLU A 265 13.28 1.72 -27.94
N ALA A 266 14.50 2.14 -28.30
CA ALA A 266 15.29 1.48 -29.33
C ALA A 266 15.60 0.02 -28.97
N ARG A 267 15.97 -0.25 -27.70
CA ARG A 267 16.28 -1.59 -27.18
C ARG A 267 15.05 -2.46 -26.96
N GLY A 268 13.87 -1.85 -26.84
CA GLY A 268 12.61 -2.53 -26.57
C GLY A 268 12.39 -2.85 -25.09
N ASN A 269 12.97 -2.06 -24.19
CA ASN A 269 12.87 -2.26 -22.74
C ASN A 269 11.55 -1.67 -22.23
N VAL A 270 10.45 -2.42 -22.37
CA VAL A 270 9.10 -1.96 -22.02
C VAL A 270 9.00 -1.62 -20.54
N ASP A 271 9.55 -2.44 -19.66
CA ASP A 271 9.51 -2.23 -18.20
C ASP A 271 10.09 -0.88 -17.82
N MET A 272 11.19 -0.47 -18.47
CA MET A 272 11.83 0.83 -18.20
C MET A 272 11.03 2.02 -18.75
N ILE A 273 10.22 1.80 -19.80
CA ILE A 273 9.29 2.83 -20.30
C ILE A 273 8.11 2.98 -19.34
N LEU A 274 7.61 1.86 -18.79
CA LEU A 274 6.56 1.88 -17.78
C LEU A 274 7.04 2.50 -16.47
N LEU A 275 8.26 2.16 -16.05
CA LEU A 275 8.92 2.81 -14.92
C LEU A 275 8.99 4.32 -15.12
N ALA A 276 9.49 4.78 -16.26
CA ALA A 276 9.53 6.21 -16.57
C ALA A 276 8.15 6.86 -16.60
N LEU A 277 7.13 6.15 -17.08
CA LEU A 277 5.75 6.64 -17.12
C LEU A 277 5.16 6.82 -15.71
N ASP A 278 5.50 5.93 -14.80
CA ASP A 278 5.04 5.95 -13.40
C ASP A 278 5.80 7.00 -12.58
N SER A 279 7.14 6.97 -12.62
CA SER A 279 7.97 7.86 -11.82
C SER A 279 7.98 9.31 -12.34
N LEU A 280 7.90 9.54 -13.66
CA LEU A 280 8.02 10.88 -14.26
C LEU A 280 6.66 11.48 -14.59
N THR A 281 6.03 12.07 -13.59
CA THR A 281 4.64 12.59 -13.61
C THR A 281 4.39 13.84 -14.48
N SER A 282 5.40 14.33 -15.20
CA SER A 282 5.21 15.50 -16.07
C SER A 282 4.44 15.15 -17.36
N ASP A 283 3.49 15.99 -17.80
CA ASP A 283 2.78 15.87 -19.09
C ASP A 283 3.73 15.69 -20.31
N PHE A 284 4.96 16.17 -20.18
CA PHE A 284 6.00 16.01 -21.19
C PHE A 284 6.51 14.56 -21.24
N MET A 285 6.90 14.02 -20.09
CA MET A 285 7.43 12.66 -20.00
C MET A 285 6.35 11.62 -20.22
N GLU A 286 5.16 11.79 -19.62
CA GLU A 286 4.02 10.89 -19.83
C GLU A 286 3.72 10.71 -21.32
N ARG A 287 3.52 11.82 -22.04
CA ARG A 287 3.26 11.79 -23.48
C ARG A 287 4.38 11.09 -24.25
N HIS A 288 5.65 11.34 -23.92
CA HIS A 288 6.76 10.70 -24.62
C HIS A 288 6.88 9.21 -24.31
N CYS A 289 6.55 8.76 -23.11
CA CYS A 289 6.52 7.33 -22.76
C CYS A 289 5.41 6.61 -23.53
N LEU A 290 4.21 7.20 -23.58
CA LEU A 290 3.09 6.68 -24.37
C LEU A 290 3.38 6.68 -25.87
N GLU A 291 3.98 7.75 -26.41
CA GLU A 291 4.44 7.79 -27.81
C GLU A 291 5.50 6.73 -28.09
N ALA A 292 6.38 6.42 -27.14
CA ALA A 292 7.36 5.35 -27.28
C ALA A 292 6.65 3.99 -27.39
N LEU A 293 5.67 3.71 -26.51
CA LEU A 293 4.83 2.51 -26.61
C LEU A 293 4.08 2.45 -27.96
N GLU A 294 3.54 3.56 -28.44
CA GLU A 294 2.89 3.64 -29.75
C GLU A 294 3.83 3.24 -30.89
N ARG A 295 5.04 3.82 -30.92
CA ARG A 295 6.06 3.53 -31.94
C ARG A 295 6.58 2.10 -31.86
N MET A 296 6.65 1.53 -30.66
CA MET A 296 7.01 0.14 -30.45
C MET A 296 5.96 -0.82 -30.99
N GLY A 297 4.68 -0.42 -30.99
CA GLY A 297 3.55 -1.22 -31.49
C GLY A 297 3.58 -2.62 -30.88
N LYS A 298 3.44 -3.67 -31.71
CA LYS A 298 3.44 -5.08 -31.25
C LYS A 298 4.64 -5.46 -30.38
N ARG A 299 5.82 -4.83 -30.55
CA ARG A 299 7.01 -5.10 -29.71
C ARG A 299 6.84 -4.58 -28.29
N GLY A 300 6.02 -3.54 -28.11
CA GLY A 300 5.70 -2.98 -26.82
C GLY A 300 4.62 -3.73 -26.05
N LYS A 301 3.93 -4.70 -26.68
CA LYS A 301 2.85 -5.46 -26.05
C LYS A 301 3.42 -6.49 -25.05
N THR A 302 3.45 -6.11 -23.79
CA THR A 302 3.69 -6.96 -22.61
C THR A 302 2.45 -6.96 -21.73
N ASP A 303 2.30 -7.94 -20.83
CA ASP A 303 1.15 -8.03 -19.92
C ASP A 303 0.99 -6.73 -19.09
N ALA A 304 2.09 -6.22 -18.51
CA ALA A 304 2.09 -4.98 -17.73
C ALA A 304 1.68 -3.75 -18.56
N SER A 305 2.24 -3.60 -19.78
CA SER A 305 1.86 -2.48 -20.66
C SER A 305 0.41 -2.56 -21.12
N LEU A 306 -0.09 -3.79 -21.32
CA LEU A 306 -1.47 -4.04 -21.76
C LEU A 306 -2.43 -3.68 -20.64
N GLU A 307 -2.20 -4.15 -19.42
CA GLU A 307 -3.00 -3.83 -18.24
C GLU A 307 -3.08 -2.31 -18.01
N MET A 308 -1.93 -1.63 -18.01
CA MET A 308 -1.87 -0.17 -17.85
C MET A 308 -2.68 0.57 -18.94
N LEU A 309 -2.54 0.16 -20.21
CA LEU A 309 -3.26 0.79 -21.32
C LEU A 309 -4.76 0.47 -21.32
N LEU A 310 -5.16 -0.75 -20.92
CA LEU A 310 -6.56 -1.13 -20.77
C LEU A 310 -7.24 -0.28 -19.69
N GLY A 311 -6.62 -0.12 -18.51
CA GLY A 311 -7.15 0.73 -17.44
C GLY A 311 -7.30 2.21 -17.84
N ARG A 312 -6.47 2.70 -18.77
CA ARG A 312 -6.63 4.03 -19.39
C ARG A 312 -7.73 4.05 -20.45
N ALA A 313 -7.83 3.00 -21.27
CA ALA A 313 -8.87 2.86 -22.29
C ALA A 313 -10.28 2.81 -21.68
N GLU A 314 -10.47 2.10 -20.55
CA GLU A 314 -11.72 2.09 -19.77
C GLU A 314 -12.16 3.49 -19.32
N LYS A 315 -11.19 4.37 -19.06
CA LYS A 315 -11.40 5.79 -18.76
C LYS A 315 -11.56 6.66 -20.01
N ARG A 316 -11.76 6.04 -21.18
CA ARG A 316 -11.91 6.67 -22.50
C ARG A 316 -10.69 7.49 -22.96
N ASP A 317 -9.48 7.15 -22.51
CA ASP A 317 -8.24 7.78 -22.99
C ASP A 317 -7.98 7.40 -24.46
N GLN A 318 -8.23 8.35 -25.36
CA GLN A 318 -8.06 8.16 -26.81
C GLN A 318 -6.62 7.81 -27.20
N PHE A 319 -5.62 8.29 -26.46
CA PHE A 319 -4.24 8.02 -26.81
C PHE A 319 -3.86 6.58 -26.46
N ALA A 320 -4.26 6.11 -25.28
CA ALA A 320 -4.12 4.71 -24.89
C ALA A 320 -4.83 3.76 -25.87
N ILE A 321 -6.06 4.10 -26.29
CA ILE A 321 -6.82 3.35 -27.29
C ILE A 321 -6.03 3.23 -28.60
N SER A 322 -5.45 4.32 -29.11
CA SER A 322 -4.62 4.28 -30.33
C SER A 322 -3.41 3.36 -30.18
N ILE A 323 -2.77 3.36 -29.01
CA ILE A 323 -1.61 2.51 -28.73
C ILE A 323 -2.00 1.02 -28.74
N LEU A 324 -3.13 0.65 -28.14
CA LEU A 324 -3.67 -0.71 -28.16
C LEU A 324 -3.89 -1.21 -29.59
N GLY A 325 -4.32 -0.32 -30.50
CA GLY A 325 -4.42 -0.59 -31.94
C GLY A 325 -3.08 -0.93 -32.58
N LYS A 326 -2.04 -0.13 -32.32
CA LYS A 326 -0.67 -0.38 -32.80
C LYS A 326 -0.06 -1.66 -32.23
N MET A 327 -0.48 -2.06 -31.04
CA MET A 327 -0.10 -3.31 -30.40
C MET A 327 -0.86 -4.52 -30.94
N ALA A 328 -1.96 -4.32 -31.69
CA ALA A 328 -2.92 -5.36 -32.02
C ALA A 328 -3.40 -6.11 -30.77
N ALA A 329 -3.83 -5.36 -29.75
CA ALA A 329 -4.34 -5.88 -28.49
C ALA A 329 -5.79 -6.36 -28.64
N GLU A 330 -5.98 -7.64 -28.93
CA GLU A 330 -7.31 -8.28 -29.04
C GLU A 330 -8.11 -8.19 -27.72
N GLU A 331 -7.43 -8.10 -26.59
CA GLU A 331 -8.01 -7.97 -25.25
C GLU A 331 -8.80 -6.67 -25.08
N ALA A 332 -8.51 -5.64 -25.88
CA ALA A 332 -9.23 -4.37 -25.85
C ALA A 332 -10.56 -4.42 -26.62
N VAL A 333 -10.82 -5.46 -27.42
CA VAL A 333 -11.94 -5.47 -28.38
C VAL A 333 -13.29 -5.33 -27.69
N GLU A 334 -13.52 -6.03 -26.58
CA GLU A 334 -14.79 -5.95 -25.84
C GLU A 334 -15.08 -4.52 -25.40
N THR A 335 -14.15 -3.89 -24.68
CA THR A 335 -14.24 -2.49 -24.24
C THR A 335 -14.43 -1.52 -25.41
N LEU A 336 -13.70 -1.73 -26.51
CA LEU A 336 -13.78 -0.85 -27.68
C LEU A 336 -15.10 -0.99 -28.45
N VAL A 337 -15.70 -2.17 -28.49
CA VAL A 337 -17.02 -2.38 -29.11
C VAL A 337 -18.10 -1.58 -28.36
N GLU A 338 -18.00 -1.43 -27.03
CA GLU A 338 -18.92 -0.58 -26.26
C GLU A 338 -18.85 0.90 -26.67
N TYR A 339 -17.69 1.36 -27.16
CA TYR A 339 -17.50 2.74 -27.61
C TYR A 339 -17.90 2.97 -29.07
N VAL A 340 -18.38 1.94 -29.77
CA VAL A 340 -18.83 2.09 -31.16
C VAL A 340 -20.11 2.91 -31.22
N GLU A 341 -21.08 2.55 -30.38
CA GLU A 341 -22.42 3.17 -30.31
C GLU A 341 -22.44 4.46 -29.44
N GLU A 342 -21.27 5.09 -29.19
CA GLU A 342 -21.16 6.28 -28.33
C GLU A 342 -21.50 7.57 -29.08
N ASP A 343 -22.78 7.92 -29.10
CA ASP A 343 -23.32 9.09 -29.82
C ASP A 343 -22.80 10.45 -29.33
N SER A 344 -22.24 10.51 -28.11
CA SER A 344 -21.86 11.77 -27.49
C SER A 344 -20.46 12.28 -27.85
N ASN A 345 -19.61 11.45 -28.46
CA ASN A 345 -18.20 11.80 -28.72
C ASN A 345 -17.67 11.28 -30.08
N PRO A 346 -17.84 12.07 -31.16
CA PRO A 346 -17.34 11.71 -32.50
C PRO A 346 -15.82 11.52 -32.59
N GLN A 347 -15.02 12.17 -31.73
CA GLN A 347 -13.57 11.99 -31.72
C GLN A 347 -13.19 10.62 -31.15
N LEU A 348 -13.84 10.20 -30.06
CA LEU A 348 -13.64 8.87 -29.48
C LEU A 348 -14.03 7.78 -30.48
N GLN A 349 -15.21 7.87 -31.10
CA GLN A 349 -15.65 6.91 -32.12
C GLN A 349 -14.62 6.77 -33.27
N LYS A 350 -14.11 7.88 -33.82
CA LYS A 350 -13.10 7.84 -34.89
C LYS A 350 -11.84 7.09 -34.48
N VAL A 351 -11.38 7.29 -33.26
CA VAL A 351 -10.19 6.61 -32.71
C VAL A 351 -10.51 5.13 -32.47
N THR A 352 -11.67 4.81 -31.88
CA THR A 352 -12.16 3.45 -31.65
C THR A 352 -12.26 2.67 -32.95
N PHE A 353 -12.90 3.21 -33.99
CA PHE A 353 -13.08 2.53 -35.28
C PHE A 353 -11.74 2.20 -35.93
N LYS A 354 -10.84 3.20 -35.99
CA LYS A 354 -9.49 3.00 -36.50
C LYS A 354 -8.76 1.92 -35.71
N THR A 355 -8.88 1.92 -34.39
CA THR A 355 -8.21 0.97 -33.48
C THR A 355 -8.73 -0.45 -33.68
N LEU A 356 -10.05 -0.66 -33.74
CA LEU A 356 -10.67 -1.96 -34.05
C LEU A 356 -10.21 -2.49 -35.43
N GLY A 357 -10.06 -1.58 -36.40
CA GLY A 357 -9.46 -1.88 -37.69
C GLY A 357 -8.00 -2.33 -37.62
N GLU A 358 -7.16 -1.63 -36.85
CA GLU A 358 -5.75 -1.96 -36.67
C GLU A 358 -5.51 -3.26 -35.88
N ILE A 359 -6.40 -3.59 -34.94
CA ILE A 359 -6.43 -4.88 -34.24
C ILE A 359 -6.83 -6.01 -35.20
N GLY A 360 -7.73 -5.73 -36.15
CA GLY A 360 -8.36 -6.76 -36.99
C GLY A 360 -9.51 -7.45 -36.27
N ALA A 361 -10.27 -6.70 -35.47
CA ALA A 361 -11.32 -7.20 -34.59
C ALA A 361 -12.54 -7.73 -35.37
N ALA A 362 -12.55 -9.03 -35.67
CA ALA A 362 -13.63 -9.67 -36.42
C ALA A 362 -15.00 -9.54 -35.72
N ASP A 363 -15.03 -9.49 -34.38
CA ASP A 363 -16.28 -9.34 -33.63
C ASP A 363 -16.88 -7.92 -33.72
N ALA A 364 -16.07 -6.92 -34.09
CA ALA A 364 -16.52 -5.54 -34.29
C ALA A 364 -17.17 -5.29 -35.67
N VAL A 365 -17.19 -6.27 -36.57
CA VAL A 365 -17.72 -6.10 -37.93
C VAL A 365 -19.20 -5.69 -37.92
N GLN A 366 -20.04 -6.36 -37.13
CA GLN A 366 -21.47 -6.02 -37.10
C GLN A 366 -21.74 -4.66 -36.43
N PRO A 367 -21.15 -4.34 -35.25
CA PRO A 367 -21.24 -2.99 -34.70
C PRO A 367 -20.82 -1.90 -35.69
N LEU A 368 -19.66 -2.03 -36.33
CA LEU A 368 -19.18 -1.04 -37.31
C LEU A 368 -20.04 -0.96 -38.58
N ALA A 369 -20.67 -2.07 -39.00
CA ALA A 369 -21.59 -2.07 -40.12
C ALA A 369 -22.89 -1.33 -39.80
N ASN A 370 -23.38 -1.38 -38.56
CA ASN A 370 -24.56 -0.61 -38.14
C ASN A 370 -24.32 0.90 -38.26
N GLU A 371 -23.09 1.36 -37.94
CA GLU A 371 -22.65 2.75 -38.06
C GLU A 371 -22.54 3.27 -39.50
N LEU A 372 -22.59 2.39 -40.51
CA LEU A 372 -22.63 2.80 -41.91
C LEU A 372 -24.02 3.27 -42.36
N HIS A 373 -25.07 2.91 -41.62
CA HIS A 373 -26.43 3.15 -42.08
C HIS A 373 -26.74 4.66 -42.07
N PRO A 374 -27.38 5.21 -43.12
CA PRO A 374 -27.68 6.65 -43.20
C PRO A 374 -28.66 7.14 -42.13
N ASP A 375 -29.50 6.23 -41.59
CA ASP A 375 -30.39 6.48 -40.46
C ASP A 375 -29.75 6.23 -39.07
N SER A 376 -28.44 5.96 -39.00
CA SER A 376 -27.75 5.93 -37.70
C SER A 376 -27.72 7.33 -37.09
N ASP A 377 -27.68 7.42 -35.75
CA ASP A 377 -27.52 8.70 -35.04
C ASP A 377 -26.11 9.30 -35.21
N THR A 378 -25.29 8.68 -36.05
CA THR A 378 -23.87 8.94 -36.29
C THR A 378 -23.65 10.08 -37.28
N ASP A 379 -22.84 11.06 -36.86
CA ASP A 379 -22.45 12.21 -37.67
C ASP A 379 -21.81 11.75 -39.01
N ASP A 380 -22.20 12.39 -40.11
CA ASP A 380 -21.68 12.13 -41.47
C ASP A 380 -20.14 12.12 -41.55
N LEU A 381 -19.45 12.80 -40.63
CA LEU A 381 -17.99 12.84 -40.52
C LEU A 381 -17.37 11.57 -39.92
N VAL A 382 -18.16 10.74 -39.24
CA VAL A 382 -17.71 9.51 -38.56
C VAL A 382 -17.93 8.28 -39.46
N ARG A 383 -19.05 8.19 -40.21
CA ARG A 383 -19.36 7.05 -41.10
C ARG A 383 -18.23 6.62 -42.05
N PRO A 384 -17.45 7.52 -42.69
CA PRO A 384 -16.30 7.12 -43.51
C PRO A 384 -15.21 6.38 -42.74
N HIS A 385 -15.11 6.60 -41.42
CA HIS A 385 -14.14 5.91 -40.55
C HIS A 385 -14.61 4.49 -40.23
N ALA A 386 -15.92 4.27 -40.08
CA ALA A 386 -16.49 2.92 -39.91
C ALA A 386 -16.21 2.08 -41.16
N ALA A 387 -16.44 2.65 -42.36
CA ALA A 387 -16.13 1.98 -43.63
C ALA A 387 -14.64 1.62 -43.72
N ARG A 388 -13.75 2.56 -43.40
CA ARG A 388 -12.30 2.30 -43.39
C ARG A 388 -11.90 1.23 -42.38
N ALA A 389 -12.50 1.23 -41.19
CA ALA A 389 -12.24 0.22 -40.17
C ALA A 389 -12.60 -1.19 -40.67
N LEU A 390 -13.79 -1.35 -41.27
CA LEU A 390 -14.21 -2.62 -41.88
C LEU A 390 -13.24 -3.08 -42.99
N GLY A 391 -12.75 -2.15 -43.80
CA GLY A 391 -11.72 -2.43 -44.80
C GLY A 391 -10.38 -2.88 -44.21
N LEU A 392 -9.99 -2.34 -43.05
CA LEU A 392 -8.78 -2.76 -42.32
C LEU A 392 -8.95 -4.12 -41.65
N ILE A 393 -10.13 -4.43 -41.12
CA ILE A 393 -10.46 -5.76 -40.58
C ILE A 393 -10.39 -6.81 -41.70
N GLY A 394 -10.91 -6.48 -42.89
CA GLY A 394 -10.83 -7.35 -44.06
C GLY A 394 -11.79 -8.54 -44.02
N ASP A 395 -12.77 -8.54 -43.12
CA ASP A 395 -13.76 -9.62 -43.00
C ASP A 395 -14.82 -9.55 -44.10
N THR A 396 -15.06 -10.66 -44.78
CA THR A 396 -16.01 -10.74 -45.90
C THR A 396 -17.46 -10.46 -45.51
N ARG A 397 -17.82 -10.57 -44.22
CA ARG A 397 -19.17 -10.20 -43.72
C ARG A 397 -19.47 -8.72 -43.91
N ALA A 398 -18.45 -7.87 -44.11
CA ALA A 398 -18.60 -6.46 -44.37
C ALA A 398 -18.93 -6.11 -45.84
N ILE A 399 -18.87 -7.09 -46.77
CA ILE A 399 -19.07 -6.81 -48.20
C ILE A 399 -20.46 -6.23 -48.47
N ASP A 400 -21.53 -6.88 -48.00
CA ASP A 400 -22.90 -6.41 -48.27
C ASP A 400 -23.16 -5.02 -47.68
N PRO A 401 -22.89 -4.73 -46.39
CA PRO A 401 -23.07 -3.38 -45.84
C PRO A 401 -22.27 -2.29 -46.55
N LEU A 402 -21.03 -2.59 -46.97
CA LEU A 402 -20.19 -1.64 -47.72
C LEU A 402 -20.71 -1.43 -49.15
N ALA A 403 -21.24 -2.46 -49.78
CA ALA A 403 -21.86 -2.35 -51.11
C ALA A 403 -23.10 -1.45 -51.05
N ASP A 404 -23.95 -1.62 -50.03
CA ASP A 404 -25.12 -0.78 -49.80
C ASP A 404 -24.71 0.69 -49.59
N ALA A 405 -23.70 0.95 -48.75
CA ALA A 405 -23.18 2.30 -48.52
C ALA A 405 -22.57 2.93 -49.79
N LEU A 406 -21.85 2.15 -50.61
CA LEU A 406 -21.31 2.63 -51.89
C LEU A 406 -22.43 3.00 -52.89
N ALA A 407 -23.53 2.26 -52.86
CA ALA A 407 -24.65 2.43 -53.77
C ALA A 407 -25.61 3.57 -53.37
N GLU A 408 -25.93 3.67 -52.08
CA GLU A 408 -27.10 4.41 -51.59
C GLU A 408 -26.77 5.64 -50.74
N ASP A 409 -25.55 5.76 -50.18
CA ASP A 409 -25.21 6.90 -49.30
C ASP A 409 -25.16 8.23 -50.07
N GLU A 410 -25.67 9.31 -49.46
CA GLU A 410 -25.70 10.64 -50.08
C GLU A 410 -24.32 11.34 -50.08
N SER A 411 -23.42 10.92 -49.19
CA SER A 411 -22.08 11.46 -49.02
C SER A 411 -21.06 10.73 -49.88
N ASP A 412 -20.50 11.44 -50.86
CA ASP A 412 -19.41 10.94 -51.70
C ASP A 412 -18.18 10.48 -50.90
N ASP A 413 -17.94 11.05 -49.71
CA ASP A 413 -16.84 10.64 -48.83
C ASP A 413 -17.09 9.25 -48.20
N VAL A 414 -18.34 8.96 -47.82
CA VAL A 414 -18.74 7.64 -47.30
C VAL A 414 -18.65 6.60 -48.42
N ARG A 415 -19.22 6.92 -49.59
CA ARG A 415 -19.17 6.05 -50.78
C ARG A 415 -17.73 5.72 -51.17
N ALA A 416 -16.86 6.74 -51.22
CA ALA A 416 -15.45 6.54 -51.53
C ALA A 416 -14.73 5.67 -50.48
N ALA A 417 -15.02 5.86 -49.19
CA ALA A 417 -14.47 5.04 -48.12
C ALA A 417 -14.95 3.58 -48.22
N ALA A 418 -16.22 3.35 -48.57
CA ALA A 418 -16.78 2.03 -48.80
C ALA A 418 -16.14 1.33 -50.00
N GLY A 419 -15.97 2.04 -51.12
CA GLY A 419 -15.25 1.53 -52.30
C GLY A 419 -13.78 1.19 -51.99
N TRP A 420 -13.10 2.03 -51.21
CA TRP A 420 -11.74 1.73 -50.74
C TRP A 420 -11.69 0.49 -49.85
N ALA A 421 -12.66 0.33 -48.93
CA ALA A 421 -12.73 -0.78 -47.99
C ALA A 421 -13.00 -2.12 -48.69
N LEU A 422 -13.95 -2.16 -49.62
CA LEU A 422 -14.19 -3.31 -50.50
C LEU A 422 -12.94 -3.70 -51.28
N ARG A 423 -12.18 -2.72 -51.79
CA ARG A 423 -10.90 -2.97 -52.45
C ARG A 423 -9.83 -3.51 -51.48
N GLN A 424 -9.85 -3.14 -50.20
CA GLN A 424 -8.94 -3.72 -49.19
C GLN A 424 -9.31 -5.15 -48.82
N ILE A 425 -10.61 -5.47 -48.72
CA ILE A 425 -11.10 -6.85 -48.54
C ILE A 425 -10.61 -7.71 -49.72
N GLY A 426 -10.65 -7.17 -50.94
CA GLY A 426 -9.92 -7.71 -52.09
C GLY A 426 -10.43 -9.05 -52.61
N THR A 427 -11.63 -9.49 -52.22
CA THR A 427 -12.29 -10.63 -52.86
C THR A 427 -12.72 -10.27 -54.28
N GLN A 428 -12.81 -11.27 -55.15
CA GLN A 428 -13.32 -11.09 -56.52
C GLN A 428 -14.66 -10.35 -56.53
N GLU A 429 -15.59 -10.78 -55.67
CA GLU A 429 -16.91 -10.16 -55.50
C GLU A 429 -16.82 -8.68 -55.10
N ALA A 430 -16.01 -8.35 -54.08
CA ALA A 430 -15.86 -6.97 -53.63
C ALA A 430 -15.24 -6.07 -54.71
N LEU A 431 -14.27 -6.58 -55.47
CA LEU A 431 -13.66 -5.84 -56.57
C LEU A 431 -14.63 -5.64 -57.75
N GLU A 432 -15.44 -6.65 -58.08
CA GLU A 432 -16.48 -6.55 -59.12
C GLU A 432 -17.51 -5.48 -58.75
N ILE A 433 -18.00 -5.46 -57.51
CA ILE A 433 -18.94 -4.45 -57.01
C ILE A 433 -18.38 -3.03 -57.21
N VAL A 434 -17.13 -2.79 -56.81
CA VAL A 434 -16.53 -1.44 -56.90
C VAL A 434 -16.28 -1.03 -58.35
N ALA A 435 -15.91 -1.98 -59.24
CA ALA A 435 -15.66 -1.71 -60.65
C ALA A 435 -16.91 -1.20 -61.40
N GLU A 436 -18.12 -1.58 -60.98
CA GLU A 436 -19.37 -1.10 -61.61
C GLU A 436 -19.56 0.42 -61.52
N TYR A 437 -18.86 1.09 -60.61
CA TYR A 437 -18.95 2.54 -60.38
C TYR A 437 -17.89 3.37 -61.14
N GLY A 438 -17.20 2.78 -62.13
CA GLY A 438 -16.18 3.46 -62.95
C GLY A 438 -16.69 4.69 -63.71
N ASP A 439 -17.97 4.68 -64.11
CA ASP A 439 -18.63 5.76 -64.85
C ASP A 439 -19.36 6.78 -63.94
N GLU A 440 -19.17 6.70 -62.62
CA GLU A 440 -19.82 7.58 -61.65
C GLU A 440 -19.39 9.05 -61.79
N ARG A 441 -20.29 9.98 -61.48
CA ARG A 441 -20.01 11.44 -61.54
C ARG A 441 -19.03 11.90 -60.47
N SER A 442 -18.96 11.20 -59.34
CA SER A 442 -18.02 11.49 -58.28
C SER A 442 -16.64 10.99 -58.63
N PHE A 443 -15.68 11.92 -58.76
CA PHE A 443 -14.30 11.62 -59.12
C PHE A 443 -13.60 10.71 -58.10
N ILE A 444 -13.94 10.81 -56.82
CA ILE A 444 -13.30 10.03 -55.76
C ILE A 444 -13.75 8.57 -55.84
N VAL A 445 -15.05 8.34 -56.05
CA VAL A 445 -15.63 7.00 -56.23
C VAL A 445 -15.10 6.34 -57.51
N SER A 446 -15.10 7.05 -58.64
CA SER A 446 -14.60 6.51 -59.91
C SER A 446 -13.10 6.15 -59.85
N THR A 447 -12.31 6.89 -59.07
CA THR A 447 -10.89 6.56 -58.86
C THR A 447 -10.69 5.22 -58.15
N GLU A 448 -11.54 4.88 -57.18
CA GLU A 448 -11.48 3.56 -56.53
C GLU A 448 -11.98 2.44 -57.45
N ALA A 449 -13.00 2.70 -58.26
CA ALA A 449 -13.48 1.78 -59.31
C ALA A 449 -12.39 1.43 -60.34
N GLU A 450 -11.69 2.43 -60.89
CA GLU A 450 -10.56 2.18 -61.81
C GLU A 450 -9.43 1.37 -61.15
N LYS A 451 -9.19 1.53 -59.84
CA LYS A 451 -8.20 0.73 -59.12
C LYS A 451 -8.68 -0.71 -58.93
N ALA A 452 -9.97 -0.92 -58.69
CA ALA A 452 -10.57 -2.24 -58.59
C ALA A 452 -10.48 -2.99 -59.93
N GLU A 453 -10.83 -2.35 -61.05
CA GLU A 453 -10.69 -2.90 -62.41
C GLU A 453 -9.24 -3.34 -62.70
N ARG A 454 -8.26 -2.49 -62.40
CA ARG A 454 -6.83 -2.84 -62.56
C ARG A 454 -6.41 -4.05 -61.72
N SER A 455 -7.04 -4.25 -60.57
CA SER A 455 -6.75 -5.39 -59.68
C SER A 455 -7.32 -6.68 -60.28
N LEU A 456 -8.57 -6.65 -60.78
CA LEU A 456 -9.20 -7.76 -61.50
C LEU A 456 -8.44 -8.16 -62.77
N ASP A 457 -7.96 -7.18 -63.54
CA ASP A 457 -7.16 -7.41 -64.74
C ASP A 457 -5.80 -8.06 -64.41
N ALA A 458 -5.19 -7.71 -63.27
CA ALA A 458 -3.93 -8.31 -62.84
C ALA A 458 -4.10 -9.77 -62.39
N ASP A 459 -5.19 -10.08 -61.68
CA ASP A 459 -5.49 -11.45 -61.23
C ASP A 459 -5.85 -12.36 -62.41
N SER A 460 -6.63 -11.87 -63.37
CA SER A 460 -6.94 -12.62 -64.59
C SER A 460 -5.74 -12.85 -65.52
N ALA A 461 -4.70 -12.01 -65.43
CA ALA A 461 -3.45 -12.19 -66.17
C ALA A 461 -2.47 -13.17 -65.50
N THR A 462 -2.68 -13.50 -64.23
CA THR A 462 -1.81 -14.40 -63.43
C THR A 462 -2.42 -15.79 -63.16
N ALA A 463 -3.74 -15.94 -63.28
CA ALA A 463 -4.47 -17.20 -63.30
C ALA A 463 -4.37 -17.94 -64.65
#